data_AF-A0AAW8AVY1-F1
#
_entry.id   AF-A0AAW8AVY1-F1
#
_cell.length_a   1.000
_cell.length_b   1.000
_cell.length_c   1.000
_cell.angle_alpha   90.00
_cell.angle_beta   90.00
_cell.angle_gamma   90.00
#
_symmetry.space_group_name_H-M   'P 1'
#
loop_
_entity.id
_entity.type
_entity.pdbx_description
1 polymer ?
#
loop_
_entity_poly.entity_id
_entity_poly.type
_entity_poly.pdbx_seq_one_letter_code
_entity_poly.pdbx_strand_id
1 'polypeptide(L)'
;AGFAVDLKDKDATVELETCARCHARRAPLGDGFTVGKRLMDDYLPSVLTRELYALDGKIKDEVFEHGSFAQSKMAEKGVRCSNCHNP
;
A
#
# COMPACT_ATOMS: atom_id res chain seq x y z
N ALA A 1 -8.57 -18.80 9.10
CA ALA A 1 -7.85 -18.94 7.82
C ALA A 1 -7.03 -17.67 7.63
N GLY A 2 -5.72 -17.78 7.43
CA GLY A 2 -4.82 -16.64 7.30
C GLY A 2 -4.70 -16.14 5.86
N PHE A 3 -3.74 -15.23 5.62
CA PHE A 3 -3.37 -14.79 4.28
C PHE A 3 -2.77 -15.95 3.46
N ALA A 4 -3.03 -15.98 2.15
CA ALA A 4 -2.46 -17.00 1.25
C ALA A 4 -1.02 -16.70 0.80
N VAL A 5 -0.40 -15.66 1.38
CA VAL A 5 1.01 -15.26 1.19
C VAL A 5 1.70 -15.18 2.54
N ASP A 6 3.02 -15.37 2.57
CA ASP A 6 3.82 -15.17 3.76
C ASP A 6 4.09 -13.66 3.96
N LEU A 7 3.38 -13.04 4.91
CA LEU A 7 3.61 -11.63 5.26
C LEU A 7 4.98 -11.41 5.94
N LYS A 8 5.59 -12.47 6.48
CA LYS A 8 6.88 -12.39 7.18
C LYS A 8 8.06 -12.66 6.25
N ASP A 9 7.84 -12.74 4.94
CA ASP A 9 8.93 -12.89 3.97
C ASP A 9 10.01 -11.82 4.17
N LYS A 10 11.26 -12.14 3.83
CA LYS A 10 12.38 -11.18 3.90
C LYS A 10 12.12 -9.95 3.04
N ASP A 11 11.39 -10.11 1.94
CA ASP A 11 10.94 -9.02 1.08
C ASP A 11 9.61 -8.44 1.60
N ALA A 12 9.68 -7.23 2.14
CA ALA A 12 8.51 -6.51 2.66
C ALA A 12 7.46 -6.22 1.58
N THR A 13 7.83 -6.25 0.29
CA THR A 13 6.94 -5.92 -0.83
C THR A 13 5.67 -6.77 -0.83
N VAL A 14 5.78 -8.06 -0.50
CA VAL A 14 4.62 -8.98 -0.48
C VAL A 14 3.55 -8.50 0.51
N GLU A 15 3.94 -8.12 1.71
CA GLU A 15 3.02 -7.63 2.73
C GLU A 15 2.48 -6.24 2.33
N LEU A 16 3.36 -5.34 1.89
CA LEU A 16 2.99 -3.99 1.50
C LEU A 16 1.94 -3.99 0.37
N GLU A 17 2.14 -4.81 -0.66
CA GLU A 17 1.19 -4.92 -1.77
C GLU A 17 -0.09 -5.65 -1.37
N THR A 18 -0.02 -6.64 -0.46
CA THR A 18 -1.22 -7.31 0.07
C THR A 18 -2.11 -6.34 0.84
N CYS A 19 -1.52 -5.53 1.72
CA CYS A 19 -2.24 -4.53 2.51
C CYS A 19 -2.76 -3.38 1.64
N ALA A 20 -1.98 -2.90 0.67
CA ALA A 20 -2.34 -1.81 -0.22
C ALA A 20 -3.56 -2.12 -1.13
N ARG A 21 -3.88 -3.39 -1.34
CA ARG A 21 -5.11 -3.79 -2.05
C ARG A 21 -6.36 -3.32 -1.32
N CYS A 22 -6.34 -3.06 -0.02
CA CYS A 22 -7.50 -2.48 0.68
C CYS A 22 -7.15 -1.12 1.31
N HIS A 23 -5.91 -0.95 1.75
CA HIS A 23 -5.41 0.25 2.40
C HIS A 23 -4.64 1.17 1.44
N ALA A 24 -5.16 1.34 0.23
CA ALA A 24 -4.73 2.39 -0.71
C ALA A 24 -5.95 3.06 -1.35
N ARG A 25 -5.92 4.39 -1.50
CA ARG A 25 -6.82 5.07 -2.42
C ARG A 25 -6.41 4.70 -3.84
N ARG A 26 -7.26 3.96 -4.54
CA ARG A 26 -6.95 3.33 -5.82
C ARG A 26 -8.21 3.14 -6.66
N ALA A 27 -8.06 3.01 -7.97
CA ALA A 27 -9.11 2.55 -8.88
C ALA A 27 -8.86 1.09 -9.31
N PRO A 28 -9.87 0.22 -9.37
CA PRO A 28 -9.74 -1.10 -10.00
C PRO A 28 -9.49 -0.98 -11.51
N LEU A 29 -8.60 -1.82 -12.04
CA LEU A 29 -8.40 -1.98 -13.49
C LEU A 29 -9.31 -3.04 -14.10
N GLY A 30 -9.97 -3.85 -13.27
CA GLY A 30 -10.93 -4.88 -13.66
C GLY A 30 -11.70 -5.44 -12.46
N ASP A 31 -12.41 -6.56 -12.65
CA ASP A 31 -13.39 -7.09 -11.68
C ASP A 31 -12.80 -7.93 -10.54
N GLY A 32 -11.48 -7.94 -10.38
CA GLY A 32 -10.84 -8.81 -9.43
C GLY A 32 -9.40 -8.46 -9.15
N PHE A 33 -8.75 -9.34 -8.41
CA PHE A 33 -7.35 -9.18 -8.05
C PHE A 33 -6.68 -10.53 -7.85
N THR A 34 -5.38 -10.60 -8.09
CA THR A 34 -4.62 -11.84 -7.93
C THR A 34 -3.74 -11.77 -6.69
N VAL A 35 -3.96 -12.67 -5.73
CA VAL A 35 -3.13 -12.74 -4.51
C VAL A 35 -1.66 -13.01 -4.87
N GLY A 36 -0.74 -12.31 -4.20
CA GLY A 36 0.71 -12.46 -4.42
C GLY A 36 1.24 -11.85 -5.72
N LYS A 37 0.39 -11.15 -6.50
CA LYS A 37 0.82 -10.32 -7.64
C LYS A 37 0.99 -8.86 -7.21
N ARG A 38 1.54 -8.05 -8.12
CA ARG A 38 1.78 -6.64 -7.84
C ARG A 38 0.48 -5.87 -7.70
N LEU A 39 0.49 -4.82 -6.88
CA LEU A 39 -0.66 -3.95 -6.72
C LEU A 39 -1.08 -3.34 -8.06
N MET A 40 -0.10 -2.86 -8.83
CA MET A 40 -0.35 -2.13 -10.09
C MET A 40 -0.76 -3.02 -11.26
N ASP A 41 -0.75 -4.34 -11.09
CA ASP A 41 -1.27 -5.25 -12.12
C ASP A 41 -2.81 -5.28 -12.08
N ASP A 42 -3.43 -5.01 -10.92
CA ASP A 42 -4.89 -5.07 -10.71
C ASP A 42 -5.50 -3.68 -10.42
N TYR A 43 -4.69 -2.71 -9.98
CA TYR A 43 -5.16 -1.42 -9.47
C TYR A 43 -4.31 -0.25 -9.95
N LEU A 44 -4.93 0.92 -10.12
CA LEU A 44 -4.22 2.20 -10.29
C LEU A 44 -4.24 2.98 -8.98
N PRO A 45 -3.12 3.06 -8.22
CA PRO A 45 -3.04 3.90 -7.03
C PRO A 45 -3.22 5.38 -7.36
N SER A 46 -3.81 6.13 -6.44
CA SER A 46 -3.93 7.58 -6.60
C SER A 46 -2.55 8.23 -6.61
N VAL A 47 -2.35 9.15 -7.55
CA VAL A 47 -1.13 9.96 -7.64
C VAL A 47 -1.17 11.12 -6.63
N LEU A 48 -0.02 11.77 -6.45
CA LEU A 48 0.10 13.00 -5.68
C LEU A 48 -0.63 14.14 -6.41
N THR A 49 -1.83 14.47 -5.96
CA THR A 49 -2.57 15.64 -6.44
C THR A 49 -2.74 16.68 -5.34
N ARG A 50 -2.93 17.94 -5.72
CA ARG A 50 -3.15 19.05 -4.77
C ARG A 50 -4.43 18.86 -3.94
N GLU A 51 -5.39 18.08 -4.43
CA GLU A 51 -6.63 17.75 -3.72
C GLU A 51 -6.37 16.79 -2.56
N LEU A 52 -5.36 15.92 -2.67
CA LEU A 52 -5.07 14.86 -1.70
C LEU A 52 -3.88 15.18 -0.78
N TYR A 53 -2.95 16.03 -1.25
CA TYR A 53 -1.69 16.32 -0.55
C TYR A 53 -1.45 17.82 -0.38
N ALA A 54 -0.82 18.18 0.73
CA ALA A 54 -0.20 19.48 0.97
C ALA A 54 1.17 19.56 0.27
N LEU A 55 1.71 20.78 0.14
CA LEU A 55 2.99 21.01 -0.56
C LEU A 55 4.18 20.36 0.17
N ASP A 56 4.06 20.12 1.47
CA ASP A 56 5.06 19.41 2.28
C ASP A 56 4.84 17.88 2.30
N GLY A 57 3.96 17.36 1.44
CA GLY A 57 3.68 15.93 1.30
C GLY A 57 2.72 15.36 2.36
N LYS A 58 2.21 16.18 3.28
CA LYS A 58 1.19 15.73 4.23
C LYS A 58 -0.13 15.42 3.52
N ILE A 59 -0.79 14.35 3.97
CA ILE A 59 -2.12 13.97 3.49
C ILE A 59 -3.15 14.99 4.00
N LYS A 60 -4.09 15.39 3.15
CA LYS A 60 -5.15 16.35 3.51
C LYS A 60 -6.40 15.68 4.08
N ASP A 61 -6.65 14.42 3.72
CA ASP A 61 -7.84 13.64 4.10
C ASP A 61 -7.52 12.12 4.04
N GLU A 62 -8.54 11.26 4.08
CA GLU A 62 -8.42 9.81 3.96
C GLU A 62 -7.87 9.38 2.59
N VAL A 63 -6.60 9.01 2.55
CA VAL A 63 -5.91 8.51 1.35
C VAL A 63 -5.55 7.02 1.41
N PHE A 64 -5.83 6.36 2.54
CA PHE A 64 -5.39 4.99 2.86
C PHE A 64 -3.88 4.83 2.57
N GLU A 65 -3.06 4.98 3.61
CA GLU A 65 -1.65 5.43 3.63
C GLU A 65 -0.63 4.86 2.64
N HIS A 66 -0.92 3.87 1.79
CA HIS A 66 0.06 3.25 0.89
C HIS A 66 0.93 4.25 0.11
N GLY A 67 0.32 5.27 -0.51
CA GLY A 67 1.07 6.25 -1.32
C GLY A 67 2.06 7.08 -0.50
N SER A 68 1.68 7.50 0.71
CA SER A 68 2.56 8.25 1.63
C SER A 68 3.61 7.34 2.26
N PHE A 69 3.22 6.12 2.63
CA PHE A 69 4.10 5.14 3.22
C PHE A 69 5.21 4.75 2.24
N ALA A 70 4.87 4.46 0.97
CA ALA A 70 5.82 4.07 -0.08
C ALA A 70 6.91 5.12 -0.34
N GLN A 71 6.63 6.40 -0.04
CA GLN A 71 7.57 7.51 -0.19
C GLN A 71 8.32 7.86 1.11
N SER A 72 8.05 7.15 2.20
CA SER A 72 8.61 7.44 3.51
C SER A 72 10.00 6.81 3.69
N LYS A 73 10.76 7.38 4.62
CA LYS A 73 11.99 6.74 5.12
C LYS A 73 11.74 5.37 5.74
N MET A 74 10.52 5.10 6.23
CA MET A 74 10.17 3.80 6.81
C MET A 74 10.17 2.72 5.71
N ALA A 75 9.53 2.99 4.57
CA ALA A 75 9.55 2.08 3.43
C ALA A 75 10.98 1.89 2.89
N GLU A 76 11.79 2.96 2.79
CA GLU A 76 13.20 2.85 2.39
C GLU A 76 14.02 1.94 3.33
N LYS A 77 13.70 1.93 4.63
CA LYS A 77 14.34 1.08 5.64
C LYS A 77 13.71 -0.30 5.79
N GLY A 78 12.76 -0.68 4.92
CA GLY A 78 12.13 -2.00 4.93
C GLY A 78 11.14 -2.21 6.08
N VAL A 79 10.66 -1.13 6.70
CA VAL A 79 9.52 -1.21 7.63
C VAL A 79 8.29 -1.67 6.84
N ARG A 80 7.45 -2.48 7.49
CA ARG A 80 6.20 -3.02 6.94
C ARG A 80 5.05 -2.83 7.92
N CYS A 81 3.82 -3.08 7.47
CA CYS A 81 2.61 -2.84 8.25
C CYS A 81 2.63 -3.58 9.59
N SER A 82 3.04 -4.85 9.58
CA SER A 82 3.12 -5.75 10.73
C SER A 82 4.23 -5.41 11.73
N ASN A 83 5.11 -4.45 11.40
CA ASN A 83 6.02 -3.88 12.40
C ASN A 83 5.30 -2.99 13.41
N CYS A 84 4.12 -2.47 13.06
CA CYS A 84 3.34 -1.57 13.92
C CYS A 84 1.91 -2.09 14.19
N HIS A 85 1.34 -2.89 13.27
CA HIS A 85 -0.01 -3.45 13.36
C HIS A 85 0.04 -4.97 13.59
N ASN A 86 -1.06 -5.55 14.10
CA ASN A 86 -1.20 -6.99 14.29
C ASN A 86 -2.37 -7.53 13.43
N PRO A 87 -2.12 -7.82 12.14
CA PRO A 87 -3.13 -8.22 11.17
C PRO A 87 -3.69 -9.65 11.34
#